data_AF-A0A4S4ED34-F1
#
_entry.id   AF-A0A4S4ED34-F1
#
_cell.length_a   1.000
_cell.length_b   1.000
_cell.length_c   1.000
_cell.angle_alpha   90.00
_cell.angle_beta   90.00
_cell.angle_gamma   90.00
#
_symmetry.space_group_name_H-M   'P 1'
#
loop_
_entity.id
_entity.type
_entity.pdbx_description
1 polymer ?
#
loop_
_entity_poly.entity_id
_entity_poly.type
_entity_poly.pdbx_seq_one_letter_code
_entity_poly.pdbx_strand_id
1 'polypeptide(L)'
;MMIQCEHQDVLVKCEGKRPFPNIRGIVVKGAKADLLKVDRKRTPWLLVLFHVPWYNSNKAHRGEGDRMMQAMEPLLYAAGVDIVLAGHVHAYERSKRVYGGRSDSCGAVHVTVGDGGNREGLASNNKAHRGEGDRMMQAMEPLLYAAGVDIVLAGHVHAYERSKRVYGVRSDSCGAVHVTVGDGGNREGLASKYINPQPEWSVFREASFGHGELKIVNSTHALWSWHRNDDDEPVRFDEVWITSLVSSGCLADKRPELRKILLAP
;
A
#
# COMPACT_ATOMS: atom_id res chain seq x y z
N MET A 1 -3.59 0.69 5.12
CA MET A 1 -3.13 -0.69 4.88
C MET A 1 -2.48 -1.23 6.14
N MET A 2 -2.89 -2.39 6.64
CA MET A 2 -2.32 -3.04 7.84
C MET A 2 -2.03 -4.51 7.59
N ILE A 3 -1.08 -5.05 8.35
CA ILE A 3 -0.52 -6.39 8.16
C ILE A 3 -0.92 -7.33 9.30
N GLN A 4 -1.65 -8.43 9.04
CA GLN A 4 -2.25 -9.29 10.09
C GLN A 4 -2.27 -10.79 9.72
N CYS A 5 -2.44 -11.76 10.64
CA CYS A 5 -2.49 -13.23 10.39
C CYS A 5 -3.63 -14.02 11.13
N GLU A 6 -4.46 -14.77 10.36
CA GLU A 6 -5.52 -15.84 10.56
C GLU A 6 -6.24 -16.11 11.92
N HIS A 7 -7.52 -16.54 12.05
CA HIS A 7 -8.60 -17.09 11.15
C HIS A 7 -10.04 -17.01 11.78
N GLN A 8 -11.08 -16.89 10.92
CA GLN A 8 -12.50 -17.37 10.91
C GLN A 8 -13.71 -16.71 11.67
N ASP A 9 -14.66 -16.25 10.83
CA ASP A 9 -16.15 -16.33 10.76
C ASP A 9 -17.10 -16.06 11.94
N VAL A 10 -18.14 -15.21 11.73
CA VAL A 10 -19.60 -15.48 11.96
C VAL A 10 -20.50 -14.35 11.37
N LEU A 11 -21.58 -14.77 10.68
CA LEU A 11 -22.73 -14.01 10.14
C LEU A 11 -23.59 -13.28 11.20
N VAL A 12 -24.16 -12.09 10.87
CA VAL A 12 -25.57 -11.71 11.17
C VAL A 12 -26.11 -10.70 10.14
N LYS A 13 -27.33 -10.98 9.66
CA LYS A 13 -28.20 -10.22 8.73
C LYS A 13 -28.91 -9.06 9.45
N CYS A 14 -29.12 -7.91 8.80
CA CYS A 14 -30.43 -7.20 8.76
C CYS A 14 -30.41 -5.86 8.00
N GLU A 15 -31.52 -5.63 7.31
CA GLU A 15 -31.87 -4.56 6.37
C GLU A 15 -32.10 -3.18 7.00
N GLY A 16 -31.99 -2.12 6.17
CA GLY A 16 -32.62 -0.83 6.45
C GLY A 16 -31.84 0.39 5.94
N LYS A 17 -32.28 0.96 4.81
CA LYS A 17 -31.81 2.20 4.18
C LYS A 17 -31.37 3.28 5.21
N ARG A 18 -30.09 3.64 5.22
CA ARG A 18 -29.58 4.78 6.03
C ARG A 18 -28.55 5.63 5.26
N PRO A 19 -28.46 6.93 5.59
CA PRO A 19 -27.73 7.93 4.82
C PRO A 19 -26.21 7.65 4.86
N PHE A 20 -25.50 8.07 3.81
CA PHE A 20 -24.05 7.85 3.58
C PHE A 20 -23.26 7.60 4.87
N PRO A 21 -22.65 6.41 5.04
CA PRO A 21 -21.99 6.07 6.28
C PRO A 21 -20.85 7.04 6.58
N ASN A 22 -20.58 7.21 7.87
CA ASN A 22 -19.41 7.92 8.35
C ASN A 22 -18.15 7.11 7.97
N ILE A 23 -17.64 7.31 6.75
CA ILE A 23 -16.48 6.59 6.17
C ILE A 23 -15.29 6.58 7.15
N ARG A 24 -15.10 7.66 7.92
CA ARG A 24 -14.07 7.74 8.98
C ARG A 24 -14.26 6.68 10.06
N GLY A 25 -15.51 6.47 10.49
CA GLY A 25 -15.85 5.44 11.48
C GLY A 25 -15.64 4.03 10.95
N ILE A 26 -15.93 3.78 9.67
CA ILE A 26 -15.72 2.48 9.03
C ILE A 26 -14.22 2.15 8.95
N VAL A 27 -13.39 3.07 8.43
CA VAL A 27 -11.94 2.84 8.29
C VAL A 27 -11.26 2.59 9.64
N VAL A 28 -11.60 3.37 10.68
CA VAL A 28 -11.03 3.19 12.02
C VAL A 28 -11.51 1.90 12.68
N LYS A 29 -12.78 1.51 12.49
CA LYS A 29 -13.31 0.24 13.02
C LYS A 29 -12.71 -0.97 12.33
N GLY A 30 -12.64 -0.96 10.99
CA GLY A 30 -11.98 -2.00 10.20
C GLY A 30 -10.53 -2.15 10.63
N ALA A 31 -9.81 -1.03 10.74
CA ALA A 31 -8.45 -1.04 11.25
C ALA A 31 -8.36 -1.63 12.67
N LYS A 32 -9.21 -1.20 13.60
CA LYS A 32 -9.19 -1.75 14.96
C LYS A 32 -9.40 -3.26 14.97
N ALA A 33 -10.36 -3.75 14.18
CA ALA A 33 -10.62 -5.17 14.03
C ALA A 33 -9.39 -5.90 13.46
N ASP A 34 -8.65 -5.28 12.54
CA ASP A 34 -7.48 -5.85 11.89
C ASP A 34 -6.15 -5.67 12.64
N LEU A 35 -6.15 -4.98 13.77
CA LEU A 35 -4.99 -5.00 14.68
C LEU A 35 -5.17 -6.02 15.78
N LEU A 36 -6.42 -6.31 16.15
CA LEU A 36 -6.73 -7.24 17.23
C LEU A 36 -6.44 -8.71 16.89
N LYS A 37 -6.35 -9.07 15.61
CA LYS A 37 -6.03 -10.45 15.17
C LYS A 37 -4.55 -10.61 14.80
N VAL A 38 -3.68 -9.62 15.04
CA VAL A 38 -2.24 -9.72 14.73
C VAL A 38 -1.55 -10.61 15.77
N ASP A 39 -1.04 -11.76 15.34
CA ASP A 39 -0.15 -12.61 16.16
C ASP A 39 1.32 -12.23 15.93
N ARG A 40 1.88 -11.47 16.88
CA ARG A 40 3.28 -10.99 16.83
C ARG A 40 4.33 -12.10 16.95
N LYS A 41 3.96 -13.34 17.33
CA LYS A 41 4.90 -14.48 17.28
C LYS A 41 5.08 -15.02 15.86
N ARG A 42 4.05 -14.90 15.01
CA ARG A 42 4.09 -15.29 13.61
C ARG A 42 4.54 -14.15 12.70
N THR A 43 4.03 -12.95 12.95
CA THR A 43 4.36 -11.70 12.26
C THR A 43 5.06 -10.72 13.19
N PRO A 44 6.37 -10.86 13.40
CA PRO A 44 7.10 -10.00 14.33
C PRO A 44 7.08 -8.52 13.90
N TRP A 45 7.07 -8.26 12.60
CA TRP A 45 7.04 -6.91 12.02
C TRP A 45 5.62 -6.49 11.66
N LEU A 46 5.21 -5.30 12.12
CA LEU A 46 3.95 -4.67 11.77
C LEU A 46 4.23 -3.34 11.05
N LEU A 47 3.96 -3.30 9.75
CA LEU A 47 4.11 -2.11 8.93
C LEU A 47 2.74 -1.55 8.56
N VAL A 48 2.63 -0.23 8.52
CA VAL A 48 1.44 0.49 8.08
C VAL A 48 1.81 1.38 6.91
N LEU A 49 0.95 1.42 5.90
CA LEU A 49 1.12 2.30 4.74
C LEU A 49 -0.13 3.16 4.55
N PHE A 50 0.09 4.43 4.28
CA PHE A 50 -0.91 5.40 3.85
C PHE A 50 -0.27 6.48 2.98
N HIS A 51 -1.05 7.21 2.19
CA HIS A 51 -0.49 8.16 1.22
C HIS A 51 0.10 9.42 1.90
N VAL A 52 -0.69 10.12 2.73
CA VAL A 52 -0.32 11.41 3.33
C VAL A 52 0.50 11.21 4.62
N PRO A 53 1.73 11.75 4.72
CA PRO A 53 2.55 11.61 5.91
C PRO A 53 1.98 12.42 7.08
N TRP A 54 1.99 11.83 8.28
CA TRP A 54 1.58 12.51 9.51
C TRP A 54 2.69 13.40 10.07
N TYR A 55 3.92 12.87 10.06
CA TYR A 55 5.12 13.58 10.47
C TYR A 55 5.89 14.01 9.24
N ASN A 56 5.64 15.25 8.82
CA ASN A 56 6.26 15.91 7.68
C ASN A 56 6.78 17.29 8.10
N SER A 57 8.06 17.55 7.85
CA SER A 57 8.69 18.85 8.12
C SER A 57 8.76 19.76 6.89
N ASN A 58 8.35 19.27 5.71
CA ASN A 58 8.21 20.07 4.51
C ASN A 58 7.10 21.12 4.68
N LYS A 59 7.22 22.26 3.98
CA LYS A 59 6.16 23.28 3.94
C LYS A 59 4.96 22.79 3.14
N ALA A 60 5.20 22.02 2.08
CA ALA A 60 4.15 21.41 1.28
C ALA A 60 3.41 20.33 2.10
N HIS A 61 2.08 20.33 1.99
CA HIS A 61 1.20 19.33 2.62
C HIS A 61 1.31 19.22 4.14
N ARG A 62 1.78 20.28 4.82
CA ARG A 62 1.92 20.30 6.28
C ARG A 62 0.55 20.27 6.95
N GLY A 63 0.32 19.28 7.81
CA GLY A 63 -0.91 19.14 8.60
C GLY A 63 -2.10 18.53 7.85
N GLU A 64 -1.94 18.15 6.59
CA GLU A 64 -3.03 17.55 5.81
C GLU A 64 -3.50 16.20 6.40
N GLY A 65 -2.57 15.46 7.03
CA GLY A 65 -2.84 14.19 7.70
C GLY A 65 -3.36 14.30 9.14
N ASP A 66 -3.44 15.50 9.74
CA ASP A 66 -3.63 15.66 11.20
C ASP A 66 -4.91 15.01 11.72
N ARG A 67 -6.00 15.11 10.95
CA ARG A 67 -7.29 14.50 11.32
C ARG A 67 -7.22 12.98 11.31
N MET A 68 -6.48 12.39 10.37
CA MET A 68 -6.29 10.94 10.31
C MET A 68 -5.36 10.48 11.43
N MET A 69 -4.27 11.21 11.66
CA MET A 69 -3.34 10.96 12.77
C MET A 69 -4.08 10.94 14.11
N GLN A 70 -4.89 11.96 14.41
CA GLN A 70 -5.65 12.03 15.67
C GLN A 70 -6.60 10.83 15.86
N ALA A 71 -7.18 10.31 14.77
CA ALA A 71 -8.11 9.20 14.84
C ALA A 71 -7.42 7.82 14.93
N MET A 72 -6.24 7.67 14.32
CA MET A 72 -5.61 6.37 14.06
C MET A 72 -4.32 6.16 14.86
N GLU A 73 -3.56 7.20 15.16
CA GLU A 73 -2.26 7.09 15.84
C GLU A 73 -2.36 6.37 17.21
N PRO A 74 -3.36 6.64 18.08
CA PRO A 74 -3.48 5.91 19.34
C PRO A 74 -3.68 4.40 19.12
N LEU A 75 -4.43 4.04 18.08
CA LEU A 75 -4.70 2.66 17.72
C LEU A 75 -3.43 1.96 17.18
N LEU A 76 -2.70 2.62 16.28
CA LEU A 76 -1.44 2.09 15.72
C LEU A 76 -0.35 1.94 16.79
N TYR A 77 -0.26 2.91 17.70
CA TYR A 77 0.64 2.86 18.83
C TYR A 77 0.30 1.70 19.78
N ALA A 78 -0.98 1.51 20.12
CA ALA A 78 -1.43 0.41 20.97
C ALA A 78 -1.15 -0.98 20.36
N ALA A 79 -1.18 -1.09 19.03
CA ALA A 79 -0.83 -2.32 18.32
C ALA A 79 0.68 -2.55 18.17
N GLY A 80 1.52 -1.58 18.56
CA GLY A 80 2.97 -1.66 18.45
C GLY A 80 3.47 -1.68 17.01
N VAL A 81 2.91 -0.82 16.15
CA VAL A 81 3.38 -0.64 14.77
C VAL A 81 4.86 -0.25 14.76
N ASP A 82 5.66 -0.90 13.92
CA ASP A 82 7.10 -0.70 13.86
C ASP A 82 7.48 0.43 12.91
N ILE A 83 6.89 0.43 11.71
CA ILE A 83 7.19 1.36 10.63
C ILE A 83 5.90 1.82 9.96
N VAL A 84 5.82 3.12 9.71
CA VAL A 84 4.80 3.75 8.89
C VAL A 84 5.46 4.24 7.60
N LEU A 85 4.94 3.83 6.46
CA LEU A 85 5.37 4.27 5.14
C LEU A 85 4.35 5.25 4.54
N ALA A 86 4.85 6.36 4.01
CA ALA A 86 4.04 7.37 3.35
C ALA A 86 4.69 7.91 2.06
N GLY A 87 3.88 8.54 1.22
CA GLY A 87 4.31 9.23 0.00
C GLY A 87 3.89 10.69 0.05
N HIS A 88 3.19 11.15 -0.99
CA HIS A 88 2.51 12.45 -1.09
C HIS A 88 3.43 13.67 -1.13
N VAL A 89 4.31 13.84 -0.15
CA VAL A 89 5.31 14.91 -0.12
C VAL A 89 6.49 14.50 -0.98
N HIS A 90 6.87 15.33 -1.95
CA HIS A 90 7.99 15.07 -2.88
C HIS A 90 9.36 15.27 -2.25
N ALA A 91 9.58 14.57 -1.16
CA ALA A 91 10.82 14.50 -0.46
C ALA A 91 10.93 13.14 0.22
N TYR A 92 12.17 12.72 0.40
CA TYR A 92 12.48 11.70 1.38
C TYR A 92 12.53 12.33 2.78
N GLU A 93 11.83 11.72 3.73
CA GLU A 93 11.95 12.05 5.15
C GLU A 93 11.88 10.78 6.01
N ARG A 94 12.66 10.73 7.09
CA ARG A 94 12.60 9.64 8.07
C ARG A 94 12.62 10.20 9.47
N SER A 95 11.63 9.87 10.27
CA SER A 95 11.55 10.28 11.67
C SER A 95 12.41 9.37 12.59
N LYS A 96 12.67 9.85 13.80
CA LYS A 96 12.90 8.93 14.94
C LYS A 96 11.60 8.18 15.25
N ARG A 97 11.66 7.17 16.11
CA ARG A 97 10.43 6.63 16.71
C ARG A 97 9.66 7.75 17.41
N VAL A 98 8.38 7.88 17.11
CA VAL A 98 7.57 9.06 17.46
C VAL A 98 6.15 8.65 17.82
N TYR A 99 5.56 9.37 18.78
CA TYR A 99 4.14 9.30 19.13
C TYR A 99 3.68 10.65 19.68
N GLY A 100 2.53 11.15 19.23
CA GLY A 100 1.98 12.43 19.68
C GLY A 100 2.93 13.62 19.50
N GLY A 101 3.71 13.62 18.41
CA GLY A 101 4.69 14.67 18.08
C GLY A 101 5.96 14.65 18.90
N ARG A 102 6.21 13.62 19.72
CA ARG A 102 7.40 13.51 20.57
C ARG A 102 8.17 12.23 20.28
N SER A 103 9.49 12.28 20.41
CA SER A 103 10.31 11.07 20.35
C SER A 103 9.88 10.10 21.45
N ASP A 104 9.60 8.86 21.07
CA ASP A 104 9.09 7.82 21.95
C ASP A 104 9.72 6.50 21.52
N SER A 105 10.32 5.73 22.44
CA SER A 105 11.02 4.48 22.10
C SER A 105 10.11 3.36 21.61
N CYS A 106 8.82 3.43 21.92
CA CYS A 106 7.78 2.48 21.52
C CYS A 106 7.00 2.96 20.30
N GLY A 107 7.15 4.23 19.92
CA GLY A 107 6.53 4.81 18.72
C GLY A 107 7.03 4.18 17.41
N ALA A 108 6.25 4.35 16.35
CA ALA A 108 6.63 3.88 15.01
C ALA A 108 7.70 4.80 14.40
N VAL A 109 8.53 4.24 13.52
CA VAL A 109 9.36 5.04 12.60
C VAL A 109 8.51 5.43 11.39
N HIS A 110 8.37 6.72 11.12
CA HIS A 110 7.71 7.20 9.91
C HIS A 110 8.74 7.44 8.82
N VAL A 111 8.51 6.88 7.63
CA VAL A 111 9.33 7.07 6.44
C VAL A 111 8.43 7.59 5.33
N THR A 112 8.72 8.79 4.86
CA THR A 112 8.10 9.41 3.70
C THR A 112 9.03 9.23 2.51
N VAL A 113 8.52 8.64 1.44
CA VAL A 113 9.24 8.39 0.18
C VAL A 113 8.34 8.82 -0.98
N GLY A 114 7.99 10.11 -1.02
CA GLY A 114 7.16 10.67 -2.09
C GLY A 114 7.96 11.31 -3.23
N ASP A 115 9.28 11.20 -3.21
CA ASP A 115 10.24 11.74 -4.17
C ASP A 115 10.45 10.87 -5.42
N GLY A 116 9.43 10.08 -5.81
CA GLY A 116 9.45 9.19 -6.98
C GLY A 116 9.52 9.88 -8.36
N GLY A 117 9.59 11.22 -8.41
CA GLY A 117 9.90 11.97 -9.63
C GLY A 117 8.72 12.38 -10.52
N ASN A 118 7.59 12.82 -9.96
CA ASN A 118 6.49 13.36 -10.76
C ASN A 118 6.72 14.83 -11.23
N ARG A 119 5.91 15.28 -12.19
CA ARG A 119 5.92 16.65 -12.75
C ARG A 119 4.55 17.29 -12.50
N GLU A 120 4.28 17.64 -11.25
CA GLU A 120 2.92 17.90 -10.75
C GLU A 120 2.13 19.03 -11.44
N GLY A 121 0.97 18.64 -11.96
CA GLY A 121 -0.18 19.43 -12.38
C GLY A 121 -1.43 18.52 -12.41
N LEU A 122 -2.64 19.08 -12.29
CA LEU A 122 -3.90 18.34 -12.07
C LEU A 122 -4.21 17.25 -13.12
N ALA A 123 -4.82 16.16 -12.65
CA ALA A 123 -5.40 15.07 -13.45
C ALA A 123 -6.63 15.46 -14.29
N SER A 124 -6.94 16.76 -14.45
CA SER A 124 -8.20 17.21 -15.04
C SER A 124 -8.22 17.15 -16.57
N ASN A 125 -7.07 17.02 -17.24
CA ASN A 125 -6.98 17.03 -18.70
C ASN A 125 -6.34 15.76 -19.26
N ASN A 126 -7.13 14.68 -19.42
CA ASN A 126 -7.00 13.53 -20.35
C ASN A 126 -5.61 12.93 -20.76
N LYS A 127 -4.52 13.31 -20.10
CA LYS A 127 -3.14 12.85 -20.35
C LYS A 127 -2.27 12.79 -19.09
N ALA A 128 -2.70 13.34 -17.95
CA ALA A 128 -1.81 13.71 -16.84
C ALA A 128 -0.92 12.56 -16.36
N HIS A 129 -1.45 11.38 -16.02
CA HIS A 129 -0.62 10.34 -15.37
C HIS A 129 -0.04 9.25 -16.29
N ARG A 130 -0.34 9.27 -17.60
CA ARG A 130 0.16 8.22 -18.50
C ARG A 130 1.65 8.44 -18.75
N GLY A 131 2.46 7.55 -18.21
CA GLY A 131 3.92 7.55 -18.38
C GLY A 131 4.69 8.44 -17.41
N GLU A 132 4.02 9.02 -16.40
CA GLU A 132 4.71 9.75 -15.32
C GLU A 132 5.71 8.87 -14.58
N GLY A 133 5.35 7.60 -14.38
CA GLY A 133 6.22 6.61 -13.76
C GLY A 133 7.22 5.96 -14.71
N ASP A 134 7.20 6.21 -16.04
CA ASP A 134 7.97 5.40 -17.00
C ASP A 134 9.48 5.52 -16.77
N ARG A 135 9.98 6.72 -16.46
CA ARG A 135 11.40 6.92 -16.16
C ARG A 135 11.81 6.24 -14.86
N MET A 136 10.97 6.34 -13.82
CA MET A 136 11.21 5.66 -12.55
C MET A 136 11.16 4.14 -12.73
N MET A 137 10.18 3.63 -13.47
CA MET A 137 10.07 2.21 -13.82
C MET A 137 11.33 1.74 -14.55
N GLN A 138 11.76 2.44 -15.61
CA GLN A 138 12.98 2.08 -16.34
C GLN A 138 14.24 2.05 -15.46
N ALA A 139 14.35 2.94 -14.47
CA ALA A 139 15.50 3.01 -13.57
C ALA A 139 15.42 1.99 -12.42
N MET A 140 14.24 1.79 -11.83
CA MET A 140 14.06 1.01 -10.60
C MET A 140 13.66 -0.44 -10.86
N GLU A 141 12.90 -0.73 -11.91
CA GLU A 141 12.39 -2.08 -12.17
C GLU A 141 13.51 -3.13 -12.27
N PRO A 142 14.67 -2.87 -12.91
CA PRO A 142 15.79 -3.83 -12.90
C PRO A 142 16.35 -4.08 -11.50
N LEU A 143 16.45 -3.04 -10.66
CA LEU A 143 16.92 -3.16 -9.28
C LEU A 143 15.95 -3.99 -8.42
N LEU A 144 14.65 -3.70 -8.52
CA LEU A 144 13.60 -4.41 -7.79
C LEU A 144 13.52 -5.88 -8.23
N TYR A 145 13.64 -6.14 -9.53
CA TYR A 145 13.65 -7.48 -10.11
C TYR A 145 14.87 -8.29 -9.64
N ALA A 146 16.06 -7.68 -9.65
CA ALA A 146 17.30 -8.31 -9.23
C ALA A 146 17.37 -8.54 -7.72
N ALA A 147 16.78 -7.64 -6.92
CA ALA A 147 16.62 -7.80 -5.48
C ALA A 147 15.59 -8.87 -5.12
N GLY A 148 14.80 -9.32 -6.10
CA GLY A 148 13.72 -10.29 -5.91
C GLY A 148 12.61 -9.76 -5.01
N VAL A 149 12.21 -8.51 -5.26
CA VAL A 149 11.06 -7.90 -4.59
C VAL A 149 9.80 -8.69 -4.92
N ASP A 150 9.09 -9.11 -3.86
CA ASP A 150 7.88 -9.91 -3.98
C ASP A 150 6.66 -9.06 -4.37
N ILE A 151 6.53 -7.87 -3.77
CA ILE A 151 5.40 -6.97 -3.96
C ILE A 151 5.87 -5.51 -3.97
N VAL A 152 5.29 -4.71 -4.87
CA VAL A 152 5.45 -3.25 -4.94
C VAL A 152 4.10 -2.62 -4.66
N LEU A 153 4.06 -1.70 -3.71
CA LEU A 153 2.84 -0.99 -3.31
C LEU A 153 2.95 0.49 -3.70
N ALA A 154 1.93 1.01 -4.36
CA ALA A 154 1.86 2.41 -4.79
C ALA A 154 0.50 3.02 -4.47
N GLY A 155 0.44 4.34 -4.28
CA GLY A 155 -0.80 5.04 -3.92
C GLY A 155 -1.03 6.36 -4.66
N HIS A 156 -0.25 6.66 -5.71
CA HIS A 156 -0.37 7.90 -6.49
C HIS A 156 -1.68 8.01 -7.27
N VAL A 157 -2.17 6.89 -7.79
CA VAL A 157 -3.43 6.84 -8.55
C VAL A 157 -4.59 6.53 -7.61
N HIS A 158 -5.65 7.35 -7.65
CA HIS A 158 -6.84 7.19 -6.82
C HIS A 158 -7.78 6.05 -7.27
N ALA A 159 -7.23 4.86 -7.39
CA ALA A 159 -7.93 3.65 -7.78
C ALA A 159 -7.20 2.43 -7.21
N TYR A 160 -7.89 1.30 -7.24
CA TYR A 160 -7.29 0.00 -6.98
C TYR A 160 -6.92 -0.69 -8.30
N GLU A 161 -5.69 -1.20 -8.41
CA GLU A 161 -5.28 -2.07 -9.51
C GLU A 161 -4.21 -3.05 -9.04
N ARG A 162 -4.36 -4.31 -9.44
CA ARG A 162 -3.41 -5.38 -9.13
C ARG A 162 -2.92 -6.04 -10.41
N SER A 163 -1.62 -6.25 -10.47
CA SER A 163 -0.98 -6.97 -11.57
C SER A 163 -0.73 -8.46 -11.26
N LYS A 164 -0.42 -9.25 -12.29
CA LYS A 164 0.40 -10.47 -12.15
C LYS A 164 1.80 -10.10 -11.67
N ARG A 165 2.64 -11.10 -11.39
CA ARG A 165 4.09 -10.86 -11.36
C ARG A 165 4.55 -10.36 -12.72
N VAL A 166 5.25 -9.23 -12.74
CA VAL A 166 5.63 -8.55 -13.98
C VAL A 166 7.09 -8.10 -13.98
N TYR A 167 7.65 -8.07 -15.19
CA TYR A 167 8.92 -7.43 -15.50
C TYR A 167 8.89 -6.93 -16.95
N GLY A 168 9.24 -5.67 -17.18
CA GLY A 168 9.25 -5.06 -18.51
C GLY A 168 7.85 -5.04 -19.15
N VAL A 169 6.80 -4.78 -18.35
CA VAL A 169 5.40 -4.74 -18.79
C VAL A 169 4.89 -6.09 -19.36
N ARG A 170 5.56 -7.19 -18.99
CA ARG A 170 5.17 -8.56 -19.36
C ARG A 170 5.02 -9.43 -18.13
N SER A 171 4.16 -10.43 -18.22
CA SER A 171 4.02 -11.46 -17.19
C SER A 171 5.34 -12.21 -17.03
N ASP A 172 5.89 -12.25 -15.82
CA ASP A 172 7.15 -12.93 -15.48
C ASP A 172 7.03 -13.51 -14.07
N SER A 173 7.22 -14.83 -13.91
CA SER A 173 7.03 -15.50 -12.61
C SER A 173 8.03 -15.10 -11.53
N CYS A 174 9.16 -14.51 -11.93
CA CYS A 174 10.18 -13.96 -11.05
C CYS A 174 10.08 -12.44 -10.88
N GLY A 175 9.10 -11.80 -11.51
CA GLY A 175 8.79 -10.38 -11.36
C GLY A 175 8.03 -10.05 -10.07
N ALA A 176 7.91 -8.77 -9.75
CA ALA A 176 7.15 -8.32 -8.59
C ALA A 176 5.65 -8.28 -8.90
N VAL A 177 4.81 -8.51 -7.89
CA VAL A 177 3.39 -8.14 -7.99
C VAL A 177 3.26 -6.65 -7.69
N HIS A 178 2.66 -5.87 -8.59
CA HIS A 178 2.37 -4.47 -8.34
C HIS A 178 0.93 -4.33 -7.86
N VAL A 179 0.75 -3.57 -6.78
CA VAL A 179 -0.56 -3.19 -6.28
C VAL A 179 -0.62 -1.67 -6.13
N THR A 180 -1.52 -1.08 -6.89
CA THR A 180 -1.96 0.30 -6.74
C THR A 180 -3.14 0.31 -5.78
N VAL A 181 -3.02 1.06 -4.69
CA VAL A 181 -4.03 1.21 -3.63
C VAL A 181 -4.05 2.67 -3.16
N GLY A 182 -4.45 3.57 -4.06
CA GLY A 182 -4.61 5.01 -3.76
C GLY A 182 -6.05 5.44 -3.50
N ASP A 183 -6.95 4.48 -3.35
CA ASP A 183 -8.40 4.61 -3.28
C ASP A 183 -8.95 4.74 -1.83
N GLY A 184 -8.13 5.18 -0.88
CA GLY A 184 -8.51 5.26 0.54
C GLY A 184 -9.54 6.35 0.91
N GLY A 185 -9.93 7.20 -0.05
CA GLY A 185 -10.80 8.35 0.17
C GLY A 185 -10.09 9.68 -0.06
N ASN A 186 -10.43 10.39 -1.14
CA ASN A 186 -9.90 11.72 -1.45
C ASN A 186 -11.02 12.67 -1.91
N ARG A 187 -10.93 13.96 -1.55
CA ARG A 187 -11.79 15.06 -2.05
C ARG A 187 -11.70 15.21 -3.57
N GLU A 188 -10.58 14.83 -4.17
CA GLU A 188 -10.35 14.87 -5.62
C GLU A 188 -11.16 13.81 -6.40
N GLY A 189 -11.70 12.80 -5.70
CA GLY A 189 -12.46 11.70 -6.31
C GLY A 189 -11.57 10.58 -6.86
N LEU A 190 -12.22 9.60 -7.51
CA LEU A 190 -11.61 8.35 -8.00
C LEU A 190 -11.12 8.48 -9.45
N ALA A 191 -10.03 7.77 -9.77
CA ALA A 191 -9.52 7.63 -11.12
C ALA A 191 -10.25 6.50 -11.86
N SER A 192 -11.31 6.83 -12.61
CA SER A 192 -12.22 5.83 -13.22
C SER A 192 -11.89 5.42 -14.66
N LYS A 193 -10.87 6.02 -15.28
CA LYS A 193 -10.52 5.78 -16.69
C LYS A 193 -9.34 4.83 -16.82
N TYR A 194 -9.62 3.57 -17.17
CA TYR A 194 -8.61 2.55 -17.44
C TYR A 194 -8.28 2.42 -18.93
N ILE A 195 -7.08 1.91 -19.23
CA ILE A 195 -6.69 1.50 -20.60
C ILE A 195 -7.59 0.34 -21.05
N ASN A 196 -8.09 0.41 -22.29
CA ASN A 196 -8.89 -0.66 -22.90
C ASN A 196 -8.29 -1.10 -24.25
N PRO A 197 -8.25 -2.41 -24.53
CA PRO A 197 -8.66 -3.52 -23.67
C PRO A 197 -7.76 -3.68 -22.42
N GLN A 198 -8.25 -4.39 -21.40
CA GLN A 198 -7.49 -4.65 -20.17
C GLN A 198 -6.17 -5.35 -20.53
N PRO A 199 -5.01 -4.79 -20.16
CA PRO A 199 -3.73 -5.45 -20.38
C PRO A 199 -3.69 -6.80 -19.66
N GLU A 200 -3.05 -7.81 -20.25
CA GLU A 200 -3.00 -9.17 -19.70
C GLU A 200 -2.37 -9.25 -18.30
N TRP A 201 -1.44 -8.33 -18.01
CA TRP A 201 -0.80 -8.23 -16.71
C TRP A 201 -1.69 -7.61 -15.65
N SER A 202 -2.67 -6.77 -16.00
CA SER A 202 -3.64 -6.17 -15.08
C SER A 202 -4.70 -7.22 -14.82
N VAL A 203 -4.74 -7.80 -13.63
CA VAL A 203 -5.68 -8.89 -13.31
C VAL A 203 -6.93 -8.41 -12.60
N PHE A 204 -6.82 -7.32 -11.84
CA PHE A 204 -7.96 -6.71 -11.16
C PHE A 204 -7.81 -5.20 -11.14
N ARG A 205 -8.91 -4.47 -11.38
CA ARG A 205 -8.94 -3.01 -11.38
C ARG A 205 -10.32 -2.53 -10.97
N GLU A 206 -10.38 -1.56 -10.05
CA GLU A 206 -11.62 -1.08 -9.48
C GLU A 206 -11.47 0.38 -9.04
N ALA A 207 -12.39 1.22 -9.49
CA ALA A 207 -12.45 2.64 -9.12
C ALA A 207 -13.59 2.85 -8.11
N SER A 208 -13.37 2.38 -6.90
CA SER A 208 -14.27 2.47 -5.74
C SER A 208 -13.42 2.82 -4.52
N PHE A 209 -13.98 3.44 -3.48
CA PHE A 209 -13.18 3.65 -2.28
C PHE A 209 -12.97 2.33 -1.56
N GLY A 210 -11.80 2.14 -0.98
CA GLY A 210 -11.43 0.85 -0.40
C GLY A 210 -10.18 0.91 0.45
N HIS A 211 -9.75 -0.27 0.89
CA HIS A 211 -8.50 -0.44 1.60
C HIS A 211 -7.90 -1.82 1.36
N GLY A 212 -6.57 -1.89 1.37
CA GLY A 212 -5.81 -3.13 1.31
C GLY A 212 -5.37 -3.65 2.69
N GLU A 213 -5.37 -4.97 2.83
CA GLU A 213 -4.80 -5.75 3.94
C GLU A 213 -3.72 -6.69 3.37
N LEU A 214 -2.49 -6.63 3.91
CA LEU A 214 -1.38 -7.52 3.52
C LEU A 214 -1.01 -8.42 4.68
N LYS A 215 -1.28 -9.70 4.60
CA LYS A 215 -1.21 -10.63 5.73
C LYS A 215 -0.01 -11.58 5.63
N ILE A 216 1.06 -11.35 6.38
CA ILE A 216 2.31 -12.16 6.28
C ILE A 216 2.20 -13.46 7.08
N VAL A 217 1.73 -14.55 6.48
CA VAL A 217 1.42 -15.80 7.17
C VAL A 217 2.64 -16.51 7.76
N ASN A 218 3.76 -16.49 7.02
CA ASN A 218 5.06 -17.02 7.44
C ASN A 218 6.17 -16.43 6.55
N SER A 219 7.39 -16.97 6.62
CA SER A 219 8.53 -16.50 5.84
C SER A 219 8.40 -16.66 4.32
N THR A 220 7.42 -17.42 3.82
CA THR A 220 7.24 -17.70 2.39
C THR A 220 5.87 -17.35 1.84
N HIS A 221 4.87 -17.03 2.67
CA HIS A 221 3.51 -16.75 2.23
C HIS A 221 2.96 -15.49 2.86
N ALA A 222 2.40 -14.62 2.03
CA ALA A 222 1.56 -13.52 2.45
C ALA A 222 0.24 -13.53 1.66
N LEU A 223 -0.85 -13.07 2.25
CA LEU A 223 -2.15 -12.92 1.60
C LEU A 223 -2.43 -11.43 1.39
N TRP A 224 -2.57 -10.98 0.15
CA TRP A 224 -3.09 -9.66 -0.14
C TRP A 224 -4.60 -9.73 -0.29
N SER A 225 -5.33 -8.81 0.33
CA SER A 225 -6.75 -8.62 0.06
C SER A 225 -7.11 -7.14 -0.02
N TRP A 226 -8.06 -6.81 -0.88
CA TRP A 226 -8.62 -5.47 -1.01
C TRP A 226 -10.12 -5.50 -0.73
N HIS A 227 -10.57 -4.53 0.05
CA HIS A 227 -11.93 -4.42 0.56
C HIS A 227 -12.53 -3.11 0.12
N ARG A 228 -13.69 -3.18 -0.54
CA ARG A 228 -14.46 -2.01 -0.94
C ARG A 228 -15.18 -1.41 0.27
N ASN A 229 -15.16 -0.09 0.39
CA ASN A 229 -15.71 0.69 1.50
C ASN A 229 -16.96 1.51 1.12
N ASP A 230 -17.50 1.32 -0.08
CA ASP A 230 -18.71 2.03 -0.55
C ASP A 230 -20.00 1.49 0.10
N ASP A 231 -19.92 0.33 0.76
CA ASP A 231 -21.00 -0.33 1.49
C ASP A 231 -20.87 -0.08 3.01
N ASP A 232 -21.95 -0.28 3.80
CA ASP A 232 -21.94 -0.11 5.27
C ASP A 232 -20.94 -1.04 6.01
N GLU A 233 -20.47 -2.08 5.32
CA GLU A 233 -19.45 -3.02 5.77
C GLU A 233 -18.39 -3.20 4.66
N PRO A 234 -17.11 -3.36 5.01
CA PRO A 234 -16.06 -3.61 4.03
C PRO A 234 -16.28 -4.97 3.37
N VAL A 235 -16.51 -4.97 2.05
CA VAL A 235 -16.67 -6.21 1.28
C VAL A 235 -15.33 -6.58 0.67
N ARG A 236 -14.78 -7.72 1.08
CA ARG A 236 -13.60 -8.33 0.43
C ARG A 236 -13.94 -8.58 -1.03
N PHE A 237 -13.23 -7.90 -1.92
CA PHE A 237 -13.60 -7.86 -3.34
C PHE A 237 -12.49 -8.43 -4.24
N ASP A 238 -11.24 -8.37 -3.77
CA ASP A 238 -10.10 -9.02 -4.43
C ASP A 238 -9.15 -9.66 -3.40
N GLU A 239 -8.54 -10.78 -3.75
CA GLU A 239 -7.64 -11.53 -2.88
C GLU A 239 -6.61 -12.33 -3.68
N VAL A 240 -5.36 -12.38 -3.20
CA VAL A 240 -4.31 -13.23 -3.80
C VAL A 240 -3.25 -13.64 -2.78
N TRP A 241 -2.76 -14.87 -2.90
CA TRP A 241 -1.56 -15.32 -2.20
C TRP A 241 -0.29 -14.83 -2.92
N ILE A 242 0.57 -14.14 -2.17
CA ILE A 242 1.92 -13.76 -2.56
C ILE A 242 2.89 -14.77 -1.94
N THR A 243 3.51 -15.58 -2.79
CA THR A 243 4.53 -16.56 -2.39
C THR A 243 5.92 -15.96 -2.55
N SER A 244 6.77 -16.03 -1.54
CA SER A 244 8.10 -15.41 -1.59
C SER A 244 8.97 -16.03 -2.68
N LEU A 245 9.69 -15.17 -3.41
CA LEU A 245 10.66 -15.58 -4.42
C LEU A 245 11.83 -16.37 -3.82
N VAL A 246 12.04 -16.33 -2.51
CA VAL A 246 13.11 -17.07 -1.81
C VAL A 246 13.05 -18.58 -2.07
N SER A 247 11.85 -19.15 -2.17
CA SER A 247 11.65 -20.58 -2.42
C SER A 247 11.45 -20.94 -3.90
N SER A 248 11.48 -19.95 -4.81
CA SER A 248 11.05 -20.11 -6.21
C SER A 248 12.20 -20.38 -7.22
N GLY A 249 13.45 -20.44 -6.76
CA GLY A 249 14.63 -20.51 -7.62
C GLY A 249 15.04 -19.17 -8.25
N CYS A 250 14.12 -18.21 -8.35
CA CYS A 250 14.35 -16.88 -8.96
C CYS A 250 15.49 -16.06 -8.33
N LEU A 251 15.86 -16.31 -7.06
CA LEU A 251 16.96 -15.60 -6.37
C LEU A 251 18.34 -16.21 -6.58
N ALA A 252 18.41 -17.49 -6.98
CA ALA A 252 19.68 -18.16 -7.23
C ALA A 252 20.31 -17.63 -8.53
N ASP A 253 19.49 -17.44 -9.56
CA ASP A 253 19.93 -17.01 -10.89
C ASP A 253 20.26 -15.51 -10.98
N LYS A 254 19.61 -14.67 -10.17
CA LYS A 254 19.71 -13.20 -10.27
C LYS A 254 20.76 -12.52 -9.38
N ARG A 255 21.40 -13.27 -8.47
CA ARG A 255 22.40 -12.73 -7.53
C ARG A 255 23.64 -12.10 -8.22
N PRO A 256 24.19 -12.68 -9.30
CA PRO A 256 25.29 -12.07 -10.05
C PRO A 256 24.87 -10.77 -10.75
N GLU A 257 23.66 -10.71 -11.28
CA GLU A 257 23.10 -9.54 -11.97
C GLU A 257 22.84 -8.39 -10.98
N LEU A 258 22.25 -8.69 -9.82
CA LEU A 258 22.08 -7.70 -8.75
C LEU A 258 23.43 -7.08 -8.32
N ARG A 259 24.47 -7.89 -8.15
CA ARG A 259 25.82 -7.39 -7.84
C ARG A 259 26.36 -6.50 -8.96
N LYS A 260 26.17 -6.88 -10.22
CA LYS A 260 26.61 -6.08 -11.38
C LYS A 260 25.89 -4.73 -11.46
N ILE A 261 24.58 -4.69 -11.17
CA ILE A 261 23.80 -3.45 -11.17
C ILE A 261 24.17 -2.56 -9.98
N LEU A 262 24.34 -3.11 -8.78
CA LEU A 262 24.72 -2.33 -7.58
C LEU A 262 26.17 -1.80 -7.63
N LEU A 263 27.04 -2.44 -8.42
CA LEU A 263 28.45 -2.02 -8.60
C LEU A 263 28.64 -1.19 -9.87
N ALA A 264 27.61 -0.98 -10.68
CA ALA A 264 27.66 -0.07 -11.81
C ALA A 264 27.69 1.39 -11.30
N PRO A 265 28.55 2.25 -11.87
CA PRO A 265 28.69 3.64 -11.43
C PRO A 265 27.47 4.51 -11.70
#